data_AF-A0A0R3VUA8-F1
#
_entry.id   AF-A0A0R3VUA8-F1
#
_cell.length_a   1.000
_cell.length_b   1.000
_cell.length_c   1.000
_cell.angle_alpha   90.00
_cell.angle_beta   90.00
_cell.angle_gamma   90.00
#
_symmetry.space_group_name_H-M   'P 1'
#
loop_
_entity.id
_entity.type
_entity.pdbx_description
1 polymer ?
#
loop_
_entity_poly.entity_id
_entity_poly.type
_entity_poly.pdbx_seq_one_letter_code
_entity_poly.pdbx_strand_id
1 'polypeptide(L)'
;MIDEFSVFQGNLGHYDCIIYAVDPLRFHKDELTAILESLFPHELLIVAVVVSSRVKSSRLECLVKFLQSLGGFDESPLAAEPANWRLWCLNGRRRKLAGQWAELLQWGCYDVISKRNESDEFGRQVLNRIRRT
;
A
#
# COMPACT_ATOMS: atom_id res chain seq x y z
N MET A 1 -0.26 -12.60 -24.78
CA MET A 1 -0.15 -13.79 -23.93
C MET A 1 0.91 -13.56 -22.86
N ILE A 2 0.55 -12.79 -21.82
CA ILE A 2 0.95 -12.96 -20.42
C ILE A 2 -0.25 -12.38 -19.65
N ASP A 3 -1.26 -13.23 -19.48
CA ASP A 3 -2.32 -13.03 -18.50
C ASP A 3 -1.79 -13.64 -17.20
N GLU A 4 -1.34 -12.81 -16.28
CA GLU A 4 -1.15 -13.18 -14.87
C GLU A 4 -1.65 -12.02 -14.00
N PHE A 5 -2.93 -11.67 -14.20
CA PHE A 5 -3.72 -11.04 -13.14
C PHE A 5 -4.25 -12.15 -12.24
N SER A 6 -3.39 -12.66 -11.37
CA SER A 6 -3.84 -13.43 -10.22
C SER A 6 -4.33 -12.43 -9.17
N VAL A 7 -5.53 -11.87 -9.39
CA VAL A 7 -6.30 -11.26 -8.30
C VAL A 7 -6.59 -12.42 -7.34
N PHE A 8 -5.82 -12.53 -6.27
CA PHE A 8 -6.10 -13.48 -5.20
C PHE A 8 -7.43 -13.08 -4.56
N GLN A 9 -8.54 -13.57 -5.11
CA GLN A 9 -9.80 -13.75 -4.37
C GLN A 9 -9.64 -14.93 -3.38
N GLY A 10 -8.55 -14.92 -2.61
CA GLY A 10 -8.43 -15.68 -1.38
C GLY A 10 -9.07 -14.85 -0.29
N ASN A 11 -9.97 -15.46 0.47
CA ASN A 11 -10.63 -14.93 1.67
C ASN A 11 -9.82 -13.81 2.35
N LEU A 12 -10.10 -12.54 2.02
CA LEU A 12 -9.30 -11.37 2.44
C LEU A 12 -9.30 -11.17 3.96
N GLY A 13 -10.21 -11.83 4.70
CA GLY A 13 -10.32 -11.73 6.15
C GLY A 13 -9.14 -12.25 6.98
N HIS A 14 -7.94 -12.41 6.41
CA HIS A 14 -6.77 -12.89 7.13
C HIS A 14 -5.42 -12.26 6.74
N TYR A 15 -5.39 -11.23 5.90
CA TYR A 15 -4.13 -10.58 5.52
C TYR A 15 -3.93 -9.27 6.27
N ASP A 16 -2.77 -9.08 6.88
CA ASP A 16 -2.46 -7.80 7.53
C ASP A 16 -1.92 -6.75 6.56
N CYS A 17 -1.49 -7.18 5.37
CA CYS A 17 -0.87 -6.34 4.36
C CYS A 17 -1.18 -6.86 2.96
N ILE A 18 -1.63 -5.95 2.09
CA ILE A 18 -1.93 -6.19 0.69
C ILE A 18 -0.98 -5.33 -0.15
N ILE A 19 -0.30 -5.94 -1.11
CA ILE A 19 0.59 -5.22 -2.03
C ILE A 19 -0.04 -5.16 -3.41
N TYR A 20 -0.44 -3.96 -3.84
CA TYR A 20 -0.99 -3.70 -5.15
C TYR A 20 0.09 -3.12 -6.07
N ALA A 21 0.59 -3.95 -6.98
CA ALA A 21 1.65 -3.56 -7.92
C ALA A 21 1.05 -3.00 -9.20
N VAL A 22 1.43 -1.76 -9.55
CA VAL A 22 0.78 -1.03 -10.64
C VAL A 22 1.80 -0.42 -11.60
N ASP A 23 1.57 -0.57 -12.89
CA ASP A 23 2.22 0.24 -13.92
C ASP A 23 1.39 1.52 -14.13
N PRO A 24 1.92 2.73 -13.88
CA PRO A 24 1.21 3.99 -14.09
C PRO A 24 0.58 4.13 -15.49
N LEU A 25 1.17 3.51 -16.51
CA LEU A 25 0.68 3.61 -17.89
C LEU A 25 -0.52 2.70 -18.18
N ARG A 26 -0.77 1.71 -17.32
CA ARG A 26 -1.85 0.72 -17.46
C ARG A 26 -2.81 0.73 -16.28
N PHE A 27 -2.70 1.77 -15.46
CA PHE A 27 -3.45 1.90 -14.23
C PHE A 27 -4.91 2.28 -14.49
N HIS A 28 -5.82 1.65 -13.75
CA HIS A 28 -7.25 1.98 -13.74
C HIS A 28 -7.67 2.45 -12.34
N LYS A 29 -8.18 3.69 -12.24
CA LYS A 29 -8.61 4.29 -10.96
C LYS A 29 -9.67 3.46 -10.25
N ASP A 30 -10.57 2.84 -11.00
CA ASP A 30 -11.68 2.04 -10.47
C ASP A 30 -11.17 0.78 -9.75
N GLU A 31 -10.06 0.18 -10.20
CA GLU A 31 -9.46 -0.99 -9.56
C GLU A 31 -8.90 -0.64 -8.17
N LEU A 32 -8.16 0.46 -8.06
CA LEU A 32 -7.66 0.94 -6.77
C LEU A 32 -8.81 1.31 -5.83
N THR A 33 -9.87 1.91 -6.37
CA THR A 33 -11.05 2.29 -5.58
C THR A 33 -11.73 1.04 -5.00
N ALA A 34 -11.94 0.02 -5.83
CA ALA A 34 -12.53 -1.24 -5.37
C ALA A 34 -11.67 -1.95 -4.30
N ILE A 35 -10.34 -1.92 -4.44
CA ILE A 35 -9.43 -2.43 -3.41
C ILE A 35 -9.60 -1.65 -2.11
N LEU A 36 -9.56 -0.32 -2.16
CA LEU A 36 -9.71 0.54 -0.97
C LEU A 36 -11.04 0.32 -0.26
N GLU A 37 -12.15 0.21 -0.99
CA GLU A 37 -13.48 -0.08 -0.44
C GLU A 37 -13.58 -1.46 0.21
N SER A 38 -12.72 -2.40 -0.19
CA SER A 38 -12.68 -3.76 0.37
C SER A 38 -11.76 -3.92 1.58
N LEU A 39 -10.93 -2.92 1.89
CA LEU A 39 -9.95 -2.99 2.98
C LEU A 39 -10.64 -2.93 4.34
N PHE A 40 -10.23 -3.83 5.23
CA PHE A 40 -10.55 -3.67 6.65
C PHE A 40 -9.65 -2.60 7.29
N PRO A 41 -10.12 -1.88 8.34
CA PRO A 41 -9.35 -0.80 8.97
C PRO A 41 -7.96 -1.18 9.50
N HIS A 42 -7.74 -2.45 9.80
CA HIS A 42 -6.47 -2.99 10.31
C HIS A 42 -5.49 -3.39 9.21
N GLU A 43 -5.95 -3.49 7.95
CA GLU A 43 -5.13 -3.93 6.83
C GLU A 43 -4.29 -2.78 6.27
N LEU A 44 -3.03 -3.09 5.96
CA LEU A 44 -2.12 -2.17 5.27
C LEU A 44 -2.18 -2.38 3.76
N LEU A 45 -2.54 -1.35 2.99
CA LEU A 45 -2.35 -1.35 1.54
C LEU A 45 -1.01 -0.71 1.16
N ILE A 46 -0.17 -1.44 0.43
CA ILE A 46 1.02 -0.88 -0.19
C ILE A 46 0.81 -0.81 -1.70
N VAL A 47 0.69 0.39 -2.24
CA VAL A 47 0.62 0.63 -3.68
C VAL A 47 2.05 0.73 -4.23
N ALA A 48 2.50 -0.33 -4.90
CA ALA A 48 3.83 -0.46 -5.47
C ALA A 48 3.84 -0.02 -6.94
N VAL A 49 4.22 1.22 -7.18
CA VAL A 49 4.30 1.86 -8.50
C VAL A 49 5.54 1.38 -9.25
N VAL A 50 5.34 0.53 -10.26
CA VAL A 50 6.39 -0.05 -11.09
C VAL A 50 6.69 0.87 -12.27
N VAL A 51 7.84 1.53 -12.22
CA VAL A 51 8.27 2.48 -13.25
C VAL A 51 9.23 1.80 -14.23
N SER A 52 8.97 1.96 -15.52
CA SER A 52 9.87 1.50 -16.57
C SER A 52 11.25 2.17 -16.45
N SER A 53 12.31 1.37 -16.62
CA SER A 53 13.70 1.83 -16.54
C SER A 53 14.09 2.88 -17.58
N ARG A 54 13.22 3.12 -18.57
CA ARG A 54 13.40 4.08 -19.66
C ARG A 54 13.03 5.51 -19.25
N VAL A 55 12.25 5.67 -18.18
CA VAL A 55 11.84 6.99 -17.68
C VAL A 55 12.96 7.56 -16.80
N LYS A 56 13.54 8.69 -17.21
CA LYS A 56 14.52 9.44 -16.41
C LYS A 56 13.81 10.35 -15.39
N SER A 57 12.94 9.78 -14.57
CA SER A 57 12.29 10.50 -13.48
C SER A 57 12.81 10.00 -12.14
N SER A 58 12.89 10.90 -11.16
CA SER A 58 13.21 10.52 -9.79
C SER A 58 12.06 9.67 -9.20
N ARG A 59 12.34 8.88 -8.16
CA ARG A 59 11.29 8.09 -7.47
C ARG A 59 10.14 8.97 -6.99
N LEU A 60 10.47 10.13 -6.43
CA LEU A 60 9.48 11.10 -5.94
C LEU A 60 8.62 11.65 -7.08
N GLU A 61 9.24 12.05 -8.18
CA GLU A 61 8.53 12.55 -9.36
C GLU A 61 7.56 11.51 -9.94
N CYS A 62 7.94 10.23 -9.93
CA CYS A 62 7.04 9.14 -10.33
C CYS A 62 5.82 9.01 -9.42
N LEU A 63 6.02 9.09 -8.10
CA LEU A 63 4.92 9.04 -7.13
C LEU A 63 4.00 10.25 -7.25
N VAL A 64 4.56 11.45 -7.46
CA VAL A 64 3.78 12.67 -7.68
C VAL A 64 2.95 12.56 -8.95
N LYS A 65 3.52 12.08 -10.06
CA LYS A 65 2.77 11.87 -11.31
C LYS A 65 1.67 10.82 -11.15
N PHE A 66 1.94 9.76 -10.40
CA PHE A 66 0.92 8.75 -10.09
C PHE A 66 -0.23 9.35 -9.27
N LEU A 67 0.06 10.12 -8.22
CA LEU A 67 -0.97 10.85 -7.45
C LEU A 67 -1.75 11.83 -8.32
N GLN A 68 -1.09 12.56 -9.21
CA GLN A 68 -1.77 13.45 -10.17
C GLN A 68 -2.75 12.68 -11.06
N SER A 69 -2.38 11.47 -11.52
CA SER A 69 -3.29 10.63 -12.30
C SER A 69 -4.52 10.14 -11.52
N LEU A 70 -4.49 10.21 -10.19
CA LEU A 70 -5.62 9.87 -9.31
C LEU A 70 -6.59 11.04 -9.10
N GLY A 71 -6.26 12.25 -9.57
CA GLY A 71 -6.99 13.49 -9.25
C GLY A 71 -6.19 14.42 -8.32
N GLY A 72 -4.93 14.12 -8.02
CA GLY A 72 -4.13 14.88 -7.07
C GLY A 72 -4.27 14.35 -5.64
N PHE A 73 -3.87 15.14 -4.64
CA PHE A 73 -3.90 14.68 -3.25
C PHE A 73 -5.34 14.63 -2.71
N ASP A 74 -6.13 15.69 -2.93
CA ASP A 74 -7.43 15.85 -2.28
C ASP A 74 -8.58 15.09 -2.97
N GLU A 75 -8.48 14.83 -4.28
CA GLU A 75 -9.51 14.14 -5.07
C GLU A 75 -9.16 12.67 -5.37
N SER A 76 -8.06 12.18 -4.78
CA SER A 76 -7.64 10.80 -4.94
C SER A 76 -8.49 9.87 -4.06
N PRO A 77 -8.78 8.63 -4.53
CA PRO A 77 -9.37 7.59 -3.69
C PRO A 77 -8.57 7.34 -2.41
N LEU A 78 -7.25 7.60 -2.46
CA LEU A 78 -6.36 7.48 -1.31
C LEU A 78 -6.64 8.53 -0.21
N ALA A 79 -7.29 9.65 -0.53
CA ALA A 79 -7.66 10.65 0.46
C ALA A 79 -9.04 10.41 1.08
N ALA A 80 -9.90 9.63 0.42
CA ALA A 80 -11.28 9.41 0.83
C ALA A 80 -11.41 8.53 2.08
N GLU A 81 -10.42 7.66 2.36
CA GLU A 81 -10.43 6.79 3.52
C GLU A 81 -9.28 7.10 4.49
N PRO A 82 -9.49 7.05 5.83
CA PRO A 82 -8.41 6.96 6.82
C PRO A 82 -7.73 5.57 6.76
N ALA A 83 -7.71 4.95 5.59
CA ALA A 83 -7.14 3.64 5.34
C ALA A 83 -5.63 3.69 5.55
N ASN A 84 -5.11 2.62 6.14
CA ASN A 84 -3.69 2.40 6.31
C ASN A 84 -3.08 2.09 4.93
N TRP A 85 -2.76 3.12 4.15
CA TRP A 85 -2.09 2.93 2.86
C TRP A 85 -0.71 3.58 2.81
N ARG A 86 0.13 3.08 1.89
CA ARG A 86 1.49 3.54 1.63
C ARG A 86 1.79 3.48 0.14
N LEU A 87 2.58 4.43 -0.35
CA LEU A 87 3.06 4.46 -1.73
C LEU A 87 4.53 4.07 -1.79
N TRP A 88 4.88 3.21 -2.73
CA TRP A 88 6.25 2.79 -2.97
C TRP A 88 6.60 2.82 -4.45
N CYS A 89 7.80 3.29 -4.80
CA CYS A 89 8.25 3.31 -6.20
C CYS A 89 9.28 2.20 -6.45
N LEU A 90 8.91 1.27 -7.33
CA LEU A 90 9.78 0.20 -7.83
C LEU A 90 10.36 0.59 -9.18
N ASN A 91 11.69 0.44 -9.31
CA ASN A 91 12.37 0.59 -10.58
C ASN A 91 12.39 -0.74 -11.32
N GLY A 92 11.78 -0.79 -12.50
CA GLY A 92 11.66 -1.96 -13.37
C GLY A 92 12.97 -2.48 -13.98
N ARG A 93 14.14 -1.98 -13.56
CA ARG A 93 15.43 -2.58 -13.91
C ARG A 93 15.54 -3.98 -13.30
N ARG A 94 15.39 -5.03 -14.13
CA ARG A 94 15.41 -6.45 -13.75
C ARG A 94 16.50 -6.83 -12.74
N ARG A 95 17.73 -6.29 -12.89
CA ARG A 95 18.87 -6.61 -12.01
C ARG A 95 18.69 -6.18 -10.55
N LYS A 96 17.80 -5.23 -10.25
CA LYS A 96 17.57 -4.71 -8.89
C LYS A 96 16.15 -4.96 -8.39
N LEU A 97 15.32 -5.68 -9.16
CA LEU A 97 13.91 -5.81 -8.83
C LEU A 97 13.71 -6.68 -7.58
N ALA A 98 14.39 -7.83 -7.49
CA ALA A 98 14.32 -8.72 -6.33
C ALA A 98 14.71 -8.02 -5.01
N GLY A 99 15.78 -7.22 -5.01
CA GLY A 99 16.20 -6.46 -3.82
C GLY A 99 15.18 -5.39 -3.41
N GLN A 100 14.59 -4.69 -4.38
CA GLN A 100 13.54 -3.69 -4.09
C GLN A 100 12.26 -4.32 -3.54
N TRP A 101 11.90 -5.52 -3.99
CA TRP A 101 10.80 -6.28 -3.41
C TRP A 101 11.10 -6.75 -1.99
N ALA A 102 12.32 -7.19 -1.72
CA ALA A 102 12.74 -7.57 -0.38
C ALA A 102 12.68 -6.37 0.60
N GLU A 103 13.17 -5.19 0.17
CA GLU A 103 13.05 -3.94 0.93
C GLU A 103 11.59 -3.56 1.19
N LEU A 104 10.72 -3.68 0.17
CA LEU A 104 9.30 -3.41 0.28
C LEU A 104 8.62 -4.33 1.32
N LEU A 105 8.88 -5.64 1.24
CA LEU A 105 8.32 -6.62 2.15
C LEU A 105 8.81 -6.40 3.58
N GLN A 106 10.10 -6.15 3.76
CA GLN A 106 10.67 -5.86 5.06
C GLN A 106 10.02 -4.63 5.69
N TRP A 107 9.86 -3.56 4.91
CA TRP A 107 9.24 -2.34 5.39
C TRP A 107 7.73 -2.53 5.69
N GLY A 108 7.01 -3.26 4.83
CA GLY A 108 5.61 -3.60 5.06
C GLY A 108 5.41 -4.44 6.33
N CYS A 109 6.25 -5.44 6.57
CA CYS A 109 6.24 -6.21 7.82
C CYS A 109 6.48 -5.31 9.03
N TYR A 110 7.43 -4.38 8.93
CA TYR A 110 7.73 -3.46 10.02
C TYR A 110 6.55 -2.51 10.34
N ASP A 111 5.89 -1.93 9.33
CA ASP A 111 4.73 -1.04 9.51
C ASP A 111 3.56 -1.78 10.19
N VAL A 112 3.26 -3.03 9.76
CA VAL A 112 2.24 -3.88 10.39
C VAL A 112 2.54 -4.16 11.85
N ILE A 113 3.76 -4.62 12.16
CA ILE A 113 4.16 -4.97 13.53
C ILE A 113 4.12 -3.73 14.43
N SER A 114 4.59 -2.58 13.92
CA SER A 114 4.64 -1.35 14.70
C SER A 114 3.25 -0.86 15.08
N LYS A 115 2.31 -0.85 14.13
CA LYS A 115 0.91 -0.45 14.37
C LYS A 115 0.18 -1.38 15.34
N ARG A 116 0.46 -2.69 15.28
CA ARG A 116 -0.08 -3.66 16.25
C ARG A 116 0.39 -3.35 17.67
N ASN A 117 1.68 -3.07 17.84
CA ASN A 117 2.24 -2.75 19.16
C ASN A 117 1.66 -1.46 19.74
N GLU A 118 1.49 -0.42 18.91
CA GLU A 118 0.86 0.84 19.32
C GLU A 118 -0.60 0.63 19.76
N SER A 119 -1.35 -0.20 19.03
CA SER A 119 -2.74 -0.52 19.35
C SER A 119 -2.86 -1.31 20.66
N ASP A 120 -1.98 -2.29 20.88
CA ASP A 120 -1.93 -3.10 22.10
C ASP A 120 -1.56 -2.27 23.34
N GLU A 121 -0.59 -1.35 23.20
CA GLU A 121 -0.18 -0.47 24.28
C GLU A 121 -1.31 0.50 24.66
N PHE A 122 -1.98 1.07 23.67
CA PHE A 122 -3.15 1.92 23.88
C PHE A 122 -4.27 1.17 24.62
N GLY A 123 -4.60 -0.06 24.20
CA GLY A 123 -5.59 -0.90 24.86
C GLY A 123 -5.25 -1.20 26.32
N ARG A 124 -3.98 -1.50 26.62
CA ARG A 124 -3.50 -1.72 28.00
C ARG A 124 -3.61 -0.46 28.86
N GLN A 125 -3.29 0.72 28.31
CA GLN A 125 -3.41 1.98 29.04
C GLN A 125 -4.88 2.33 29.37
N VAL A 126 -5.81 2.11 28.43
CA VAL A 126 -7.25 2.33 28.64
C VAL A 126 -7.79 1.39 29.72
N LEU A 127 -7.47 0.10 29.65
CA LEU A 127 -7.90 -0.88 30.67
C LEU A 127 -7.36 -0.55 32.07
N ASN A 128 -6.12 -0.07 32.17
CA ASN A 128 -5.52 0.34 33.43
C ASN A 128 -6.16 1.60 34.02
N ARG A 129 -6.71 2.50 33.20
CA ARG A 129 -7.49 3.66 33.69
C ARG A 129 -8.85 3.24 34.23
N ILE A 130 -9.58 2.36 33.52
CA ILE A 130 -10.90 1.90 33.95
C ILE A 130 -10.84 1.21 35.32
N ARG A 131 -9.82 0.38 35.57
CA ARG A 131 -9.64 -0.33 36.85
C ARG A 131 -9.28 0.55 38.05
N ARG A 132 -8.95 1.83 37.84
CA ARG A 132 -8.57 2.79 38.90
C ARG A 132 -9.70 3.75 39.28
N THR A 133 -10.87 3.58 38.69
CA THR A 133 -12.12 4.32 38.98
C THR A 133 -13.11 3.36 39.61
#